data_AF-A0A3R6LKU9-F1
#
_entry.id   AF-A0A3R6LKU9-F1
#
_cell.length_a   1.000
_cell.length_b   1.000
_cell.length_c   1.000
_cell.angle_alpha   90.00
_cell.angle_beta   90.00
_cell.angle_gamma   90.00
#
_symmetry.space_group_name_H-M   'P 1'
#
loop_
_entity.id
_entity.type
_entity.pdbx_description
1 polymer ?
#
loop_
_entity_poly.entity_id
_entity_poly.type
_entity_poly.pdbx_seq_one_letter_code
_entity_poly.pdbx_strand_id
1 'polypeptide(L)'
;MKEEYEHCVKRSEKLDNKIYILLTVCAFIFVLLTSIIEKASTFQMSQDMTKISLIIIYWLLLLVDVVIFCVLLEKLVVLLGSIEFQRLDINNIMELNIIEKNPRTAVKYIGANYMQCVENNHTILEKRYEVFNTCVRFLVLNVLLSLSLSFVCVFIFMK
;
A
#
# COMPACT_ATOMS: atom_id res chain seq x y z
N MET A 1 -15.17 14.95 -20.80
CA MET A 1 -14.75 15.77 -19.62
C MET A 1 -15.40 15.26 -18.33
N LYS A 2 -16.72 15.34 -18.14
CA LYS A 2 -17.39 14.82 -16.92
C LYS A 2 -17.22 13.31 -16.75
N GLU A 3 -17.48 12.54 -17.81
CA GLU A 3 -17.38 11.06 -17.78
C GLU A 3 -15.98 10.54 -17.45
N GLU A 4 -14.93 11.20 -17.97
CA GLU A 4 -13.55 10.79 -17.74
C GLU A 4 -13.08 11.13 -16.32
N TYR A 5 -13.47 12.30 -15.80
CA TYR A 5 -13.25 12.64 -14.39
C TYR A 5 -13.99 11.65 -13.47
N GLU A 6 -15.26 11.33 -13.75
CA GLU A 6 -16.01 10.31 -13.02
C GLU A 6 -15.36 8.93 -13.11
N HIS A 7 -14.75 8.59 -14.25
CA HIS A 7 -13.99 7.35 -14.42
C HIS A 7 -12.74 7.32 -13.52
N CYS A 8 -11.97 8.41 -13.42
CA CYS A 8 -10.84 8.52 -12.49
C CYS A 8 -11.28 8.41 -11.02
N VAL A 9 -12.38 9.07 -10.64
CA VAL A 9 -12.95 8.99 -9.29
C VAL A 9 -13.40 7.56 -8.97
N LYS A 10 -14.16 6.91 -9.84
CA LYS A 10 -14.57 5.50 -9.64
C LYS A 10 -13.38 4.56 -9.52
N ARG A 11 -12.29 4.80 -10.27
CA ARG A 11 -11.08 3.98 -10.20
C ARG A 11 -10.29 4.22 -8.90
N SER A 12 -10.38 5.43 -8.34
CA SER A 12 -9.89 5.77 -7.01
C SER A 12 -10.68 5.04 -5.91
N GLU A 13 -12.01 5.11 -5.94
CA GLU A 13 -12.87 4.45 -4.96
C GLU A 13 -12.65 2.92 -4.96
N LYS A 14 -12.46 2.33 -6.15
CA LYS A 14 -12.08 0.92 -6.27
C LYS A 14 -10.73 0.60 -5.62
N LEU A 15 -9.76 1.51 -5.70
CA LEU A 15 -8.46 1.34 -5.05
C LEU A 15 -8.62 1.41 -3.53
N ASP A 16 -9.35 2.40 -3.01
CA ASP A 16 -9.61 2.53 -1.58
C ASP A 16 -10.29 1.28 -1.02
N ASN A 17 -11.29 0.74 -1.73
CA ASN A 17 -11.93 -0.52 -1.35
C ASN A 17 -10.95 -1.70 -1.28
N LYS A 18 -9.99 -1.78 -2.22
CA LYS A 18 -8.94 -2.81 -2.16
C LYS A 18 -7.99 -2.59 -0.98
N ILE A 19 -7.67 -1.34 -0.63
CA ILE A 19 -6.85 -1.01 0.54
C ILE A 19 -7.56 -1.44 1.82
N TYR A 20 -8.86 -1.16 1.97
CA TYR A 20 -9.65 -1.61 3.12
C TYR A 20 -9.63 -3.13 3.29
N ILE A 21 -9.83 -3.88 2.19
CA ILE A 21 -9.73 -5.34 2.21
C ILE A 21 -8.34 -5.79 2.69
N LEU A 22 -7.27 -5.17 2.19
CA LEU A 22 -5.91 -5.52 2.60
C LEU A 22 -5.65 -5.20 4.08
N LEU A 23 -6.20 -4.10 4.59
CA LEU A 23 -6.09 -3.69 5.99
C LEU A 23 -6.81 -4.69 6.91
N THR A 24 -7.97 -5.23 6.48
CA THR A 24 -8.64 -6.34 7.17
C THR A 24 -7.75 -7.59 7.22
N VAL A 25 -7.08 -7.94 6.12
CA VAL A 25 -6.12 -9.06 6.11
C VAL A 25 -4.94 -8.79 7.06
N CYS A 26 -4.45 -7.55 7.12
CA CYS A 26 -3.40 -7.17 8.07
C CYS A 26 -3.83 -7.37 9.53
N ALA A 27 -5.10 -7.17 9.88
CA ALA A 27 -5.60 -7.44 11.22
C ALA A 27 -5.52 -8.94 11.58
N PHE A 28 -5.81 -9.84 10.64
CA PHE A 28 -5.62 -11.28 10.86
C PHE A 28 -4.14 -11.65 11.01
N ILE A 29 -3.27 -11.05 10.20
CA ILE A 29 -1.81 -11.26 10.30
C ILE A 29 -1.27 -10.73 11.63
N PHE A 30 -1.79 -9.61 12.13
CA PHE A 30 -1.43 -9.09 13.44
C PHE A 30 -1.72 -10.14 14.53
N VAL A 31 -2.87 -10.79 14.50
CA VAL A 31 -3.21 -11.89 15.43
C VAL A 31 -2.26 -13.08 15.27
N LEU A 32 -1.86 -13.41 14.04
CA LEU A 32 -0.87 -14.47 13.80
C LEU A 32 0.49 -14.10 14.40
N LEU A 33 0.97 -12.89 14.15
CA LEU A 33 2.24 -12.37 14.67
C LEU A 33 2.26 -12.35 16.20
N THR A 34 1.20 -11.87 16.85
CA THR A 34 1.13 -11.88 18.32
C THR A 34 1.17 -13.30 18.88
N SER A 35 0.53 -14.27 18.24
CA SER A 35 0.61 -15.68 18.63
C SER A 35 2.03 -16.25 18.48
N ILE A 36 2.74 -15.89 17.42
CA ILE A 36 4.14 -16.29 17.20
C ILE A 36 5.05 -15.68 18.28
N ILE A 37 4.84 -14.42 18.64
CA ILE A 37 5.57 -13.71 19.70
C ILE A 37 5.30 -14.36 21.08
N GLU A 38 4.05 -14.69 21.37
CA GLU A 38 3.67 -15.37 22.61
C GLU A 38 4.38 -16.71 22.73
N LYS A 39 4.38 -17.53 21.67
CA LYS A 39 5.14 -18.79 21.66
C LYS A 39 6.64 -18.55 21.82
N ALA A 40 7.20 -17.53 21.18
CA ALA A 40 8.62 -17.18 21.32
C ALA A 40 9.01 -16.88 22.77
N SER A 41 8.12 -16.26 23.54
CA SER A 41 8.35 -15.92 24.94
C SER A 41 8.45 -17.14 25.87
N THR A 42 7.94 -18.29 25.42
CA THR A 42 7.97 -19.54 26.20
C THR A 42 9.24 -20.36 25.98
N PHE A 43 10.16 -19.91 25.13
CA PHE A 43 11.41 -20.61 24.88
C PHE A 43 12.30 -20.65 26.13
N GLN A 44 12.55 -21.85 26.63
CA GLN A 44 13.49 -22.07 27.72
C GLN A 44 14.93 -22.08 27.22
N MET A 45 15.84 -21.55 28.03
CA MET A 45 17.28 -21.56 27.74
C MET A 45 17.78 -23.01 27.74
N SER A 46 17.95 -23.59 26.55
CA SER A 46 18.46 -24.96 26.43
C SER A 46 19.97 -25.01 26.60
N GLN A 47 20.52 -26.12 27.12
CA GLN A 47 21.96 -26.34 27.24
C GLN A 47 22.62 -26.76 25.91
N ASP A 48 21.84 -27.10 24.88
CA ASP A 48 22.34 -27.49 23.57
C ASP A 48 22.68 -26.25 22.72
N MET A 49 23.94 -26.14 22.32
CA MET A 49 24.47 -25.04 21.51
C MET A 49 23.73 -24.88 20.17
N THR A 50 23.26 -25.98 19.58
CA THR A 50 22.51 -25.94 18.32
C THR A 50 21.13 -25.31 18.50
N LYS A 51 20.45 -25.58 19.62
CA LYS A 51 19.14 -25.00 19.96
C LYS A 51 19.25 -23.51 20.26
N ILE A 52 20.29 -23.10 20.98
CA ILE A 52 20.55 -21.67 21.25
C ILE A 52 20.71 -20.90 19.92
N SER A 53 21.49 -21.45 18.98
CA SER A 53 21.67 -20.82 17.67
C SER A 53 20.36 -20.66 16.91
N LEU A 54 19.50 -21.68 16.89
CA LEU A 54 18.18 -21.61 16.26
C LEU A 54 17.26 -20.58 16.92
N ILE A 55 17.27 -20.49 18.26
CA ILE A 55 16.50 -19.48 19.00
C ILE A 55 16.96 -18.07 18.64
N ILE A 56 18.26 -17.82 18.54
CA ILE A 56 18.79 -16.50 18.16
C ILE A 56 18.36 -16.14 16.73
N ILE A 57 18.51 -17.07 15.77
CA ILE A 57 18.09 -16.86 14.38
C ILE A 57 16.58 -16.59 14.31
N TYR A 58 15.79 -17.33 15.09
CA TYR A 58 14.35 -17.13 15.16
C TYR A 58 13.98 -15.72 15.65
N TRP A 59 14.61 -15.23 16.72
CA TRP A 59 14.37 -13.88 17.22
C TRP A 59 14.75 -12.79 16.21
N LEU A 60 15.85 -12.97 15.47
CA LEU A 60 16.25 -12.06 14.40
C LEU A 60 15.21 -12.03 13.26
N LEU A 61 14.76 -13.21 12.81
CA LEU A 61 13.74 -13.31 11.76
C LEU A 61 12.39 -12.75 12.22
N LEU A 62 12.01 -12.98 13.48
CA LEU A 62 10.79 -12.41 14.07
C LEU A 62 10.85 -10.88 14.10
N LEU A 63 11.99 -10.29 14.47
CA LEU A 63 12.17 -8.84 14.46
C LEU A 63 12.01 -8.28 13.04
N VAL A 64 12.63 -8.92 12.06
CA VAL A 64 12.47 -8.55 10.64
C VAL A 64 11.01 -8.63 10.20
N ASP A 65 10.30 -9.69 10.60
CA ASP A 65 8.88 -9.88 10.25
C ASP A 65 8.00 -8.77 10.82
N VAL A 66 8.20 -8.40 12.10
CA VAL A 66 7.49 -7.29 12.74
C VAL A 66 7.78 -5.96 12.05
N VAL A 67 9.05 -5.68 11.69
CA VAL A 67 9.41 -4.45 10.98
C VAL A 67 8.75 -4.37 9.61
N ILE A 68 8.74 -5.47 8.85
CA ILE A 68 8.05 -5.54 7.55
C ILE A 68 6.56 -5.25 7.72
N PHE A 69 5.93 -5.83 8.74
CA PHE A 69 4.51 -5.60 9.05
C PHE A 69 4.22 -4.12 9.39
N CYS A 70 5.06 -3.49 10.22
CA CYS A 70 4.93 -2.07 10.55
C CYS A 70 5.03 -1.17 9.30
N VAL A 71 6.03 -1.39 8.46
CA VAL A 71 6.23 -0.64 7.20
C VAL A 71 5.04 -0.83 6.25
N LEU A 72 4.49 -2.04 6.18
CA LEU A 72 3.31 -2.34 5.39
C LEU A 72 2.09 -1.53 5.87
N LEU A 73 1.84 -1.51 7.18
CA LEU A 73 0.73 -0.75 7.77
C LEU A 73 0.87 0.75 7.53
N GLU A 74 2.06 1.32 7.75
CA GLU A 74 2.32 2.74 7.50
C GLU A 74 2.00 3.11 6.05
N LYS A 75 2.51 2.32 5.08
CA LYS A 75 2.25 2.55 3.66
C LYS A 75 0.77 2.44 3.30
N LEU A 76 0.04 1.50 3.89
CA LEU A 76 -1.40 1.36 3.65
C LEU A 76 -2.19 2.56 4.19
N VAL A 77 -1.85 3.05 5.37
CA VAL A 77 -2.48 4.24 5.96
C VAL A 77 -2.20 5.48 5.11
N VAL A 78 -0.94 5.67 4.67
CA VAL A 78 -0.58 6.77 3.75
C VAL A 78 -1.35 6.67 2.44
N LEU A 79 -1.54 5.47 1.91
CA LEU A 79 -2.26 5.24 0.66
C LEU A 79 -3.78 5.52 0.79
N LEU A 80 -4.33 5.37 1.99
CA LEU A 80 -5.71 5.74 2.33
C LEU A 80 -5.92 7.26 2.45
N GLY A 81 -4.84 8.04 2.50
CA GLY A 81 -4.90 9.50 2.53
C GLY A 81 -5.64 10.07 1.32
N SER A 82 -6.28 11.23 1.50
CA SER A 82 -7.14 11.86 0.48
C SER A 82 -6.42 12.08 -0.85
N ILE A 83 -7.18 12.00 -1.94
CA ILE A 83 -6.71 12.35 -3.29
C ILE A 83 -7.37 13.65 -3.70
N GLU A 84 -6.54 14.65 -4.00
CA GLU A 84 -6.98 15.84 -4.72
C GLU A 84 -6.70 15.62 -6.22
N PHE A 85 -7.73 15.22 -6.96
CA PHE A 85 -7.64 15.19 -8.42
C PHE A 85 -7.62 16.62 -8.96
N GLN A 86 -6.69 16.88 -9.88
CA GLN A 86 -6.62 18.16 -10.56
C GLN A 86 -7.87 18.32 -11.43
N ARG A 87 -8.61 19.41 -11.20
CA ARG A 87 -9.74 19.80 -12.04
C ARG A 87 -9.28 20.82 -13.06
N LEU A 88 -9.95 20.85 -14.21
CA LEU A 88 -9.74 21.91 -15.18
C LEU A 88 -10.12 23.24 -14.53
N ASP A 89 -9.17 24.16 -14.47
CA ASP A 89 -9.38 25.48 -13.90
C ASP A 89 -10.10 26.39 -14.90
N ILE A 90 -11.40 26.59 -14.66
CA ILE A 90 -12.26 27.42 -15.51
C ILE A 90 -11.96 28.91 -15.30
N ASN A 91 -11.42 29.31 -14.14
CA ASN A 91 -11.11 30.70 -13.86
C ASN A 91 -9.98 31.20 -14.75
N ASN A 92 -8.96 30.38 -14.97
CA ASN A 92 -7.90 30.66 -15.95
C ASN A 92 -8.43 30.84 -17.39
N ILE A 93 -9.48 30.09 -17.78
CA ILE A 93 -10.11 30.22 -19.11
C ILE A 93 -10.88 31.54 -19.23
N MET A 94 -11.51 31.97 -18.13
CA MET A 94 -12.31 33.20 -18.04
C MET A 94 -11.41 34.45 -17.94
N GLU A 95 -10.36 34.43 -17.13
CA GLU A 95 -9.40 35.55 -16.98
C GLU A 95 -8.61 35.85 -18.26
N LEU A 96 -8.31 34.81 -19.05
CA LEU A 96 -7.58 34.95 -20.31
C LEU A 96 -8.48 35.29 -21.51
N ASN A 97 -9.79 35.52 -21.30
CA ASN A 97 -10.81 35.73 -22.32
C ASN A 97 -10.70 34.75 -23.50
N ILE A 98 -10.34 33.49 -23.20
CA ILE A 98 -10.07 32.46 -24.22
C ILE A 98 -11.33 32.19 -25.04
N ILE A 99 -12.51 32.34 -24.43
CA ILE A 99 -13.83 32.13 -25.03
C ILE A 99 -14.13 33.20 -26.09
N GLU A 100 -13.60 34.42 -25.93
CA GLU A 100 -13.77 35.53 -26.87
C GLU A 100 -12.75 35.50 -28.03
N LYS A 101 -11.70 34.68 -27.91
CA LYS A 101 -10.72 34.46 -29.00
C LYS A 101 -11.31 33.58 -30.10
N ASN A 102 -10.61 33.51 -31.23
CA ASN A 102 -10.97 32.65 -32.35
C ASN A 102 -11.27 31.21 -31.86
N PRO A 103 -12.41 30.62 -32.27
CA PRO A 103 -12.86 29.30 -31.78
C PRO A 103 -11.81 28.20 -31.94
N ARG A 104 -10.97 28.25 -32.99
CA ARG A 104 -9.87 27.28 -33.16
C ARG A 104 -8.80 27.39 -32.08
N THR A 105 -8.50 28.61 -31.63
CA THR A 105 -7.50 28.86 -30.59
C THR A 105 -8.05 28.49 -29.21
N ALA A 106 -9.33 28.81 -28.97
CA ALA A 106 -10.03 28.44 -27.75
C ALA A 106 -10.09 26.92 -27.58
N VAL A 107 -10.52 26.19 -28.61
CA VAL A 107 -10.60 24.72 -28.59
C VAL A 107 -9.22 24.09 -28.40
N LYS A 108 -8.18 24.62 -29.06
CA LYS A 108 -6.81 24.10 -28.91
C LYS A 108 -6.26 24.30 -27.49
N TYR A 109 -6.52 25.46 -26.88
CA TYR A 109 -6.08 25.77 -25.52
C TYR A 109 -6.82 24.91 -24.48
N ILE A 110 -8.15 24.82 -24.58
CA ILE A 110 -8.97 24.02 -23.66
C ILE A 110 -8.62 22.53 -23.81
N GLY A 111 -8.42 22.05 -25.04
CA GLY A 111 -8.02 20.68 -25.32
C GLY A 111 -6.67 20.32 -24.71
N ALA A 112 -5.67 21.20 -24.82
CA ALA A 112 -4.35 20.99 -24.25
C ALA A 112 -4.37 20.94 -22.71
N ASN A 113 -5.01 21.93 -22.06
CA ASN A 113 -5.14 21.94 -20.60
C ASN A 113 -5.94 20.74 -20.08
N TYR A 114 -6.98 20.31 -20.82
CA TYR A 114 -7.74 19.12 -20.47
C TYR A 114 -6.86 17.86 -20.53
N MET A 115 -6.13 17.66 -21.63
CA MET A 115 -5.21 16.52 -21.74
C MET A 115 -4.18 16.50 -20.62
N GLN A 116 -3.62 17.65 -20.26
CA GLN A 116 -2.66 17.76 -19.16
C GLN A 116 -3.28 17.38 -17.81
N CYS A 117 -4.51 17.80 -17.53
CA CYS A 117 -5.22 17.40 -16.31
C CYS A 117 -5.48 15.89 -16.27
N VAL A 118 -5.86 15.29 -17.40
CA VAL A 118 -6.08 13.84 -17.51
C VAL A 118 -4.79 13.07 -17.28
N GLU A 119 -3.69 13.48 -17.91
CA GLU A 119 -2.38 12.84 -17.76
C GLU A 119 -1.86 12.95 -16.33
N ASN A 120 -1.98 14.11 -15.69
CA ASN A 120 -1.64 14.29 -14.28
C ASN A 120 -2.48 13.38 -13.36
N ASN A 121 -3.79 13.30 -13.58
CA ASN A 121 -4.65 12.43 -12.76
C ASN A 121 -4.35 10.94 -12.98
N HIS A 122 -4.02 10.53 -14.21
CA HIS A 122 -3.63 9.15 -14.50
C HIS A 122 -2.32 8.79 -13.82
N THR A 123 -1.30 9.67 -13.89
CA THR A 123 0.01 9.42 -13.28
C THR A 123 -0.05 9.39 -11.75
N ILE A 124 -0.85 10.25 -11.11
CA ILE A 124 -1.11 10.19 -9.65
C ILE A 124 -1.70 8.84 -9.27
N LEU A 125 -2.70 8.38 -10.02
CA LEU A 125 -3.38 7.13 -9.74
C LEU A 125 -2.47 5.92 -9.97
N GLU A 126 -1.70 5.92 -11.06
CA GLU A 126 -0.75 4.85 -11.39
C GLU A 126 0.32 4.68 -10.31
N LYS A 127 0.93 5.77 -9.84
CA LYS A 127 1.86 5.74 -8.70
C LYS A 127 1.24 5.12 -7.45
N ARG A 128 -0.03 5.41 -7.15
CA ARG A 128 -0.73 4.79 -6.01
C ARG A 128 -0.95 3.30 -6.23
N TYR A 129 -1.30 2.86 -7.45
CA TYR A 129 -1.41 1.44 -7.77
C TYR A 129 -0.05 0.71 -7.67
N GLU A 130 1.06 1.36 -8.01
CA GLU A 130 2.41 0.79 -7.81
C GLU A 130 2.75 0.62 -6.33
N VAL A 131 2.47 1.63 -5.51
CA VAL A 131 2.63 1.54 -4.05
C VAL A 131 1.73 0.45 -3.47
N PHE A 132 0.47 0.37 -3.91
CA PHE A 132 -0.45 -0.70 -3.52
C PHE A 132 0.09 -2.08 -3.87
N ASN A 133 0.56 -2.29 -5.09
CA ASN A 133 1.13 -3.57 -5.51
C ASN A 133 2.38 -3.94 -4.70
N THR A 134 3.18 -2.94 -4.33
CA THR A 134 4.31 -3.11 -3.43
C THR A 134 3.85 -3.55 -2.03
N CYS A 135 2.77 -2.96 -1.49
CA CYS A 135 2.17 -3.41 -0.24
C CYS A 135 1.68 -4.87 -0.32
N VAL A 136 1.04 -5.26 -1.42
CA VAL A 136 0.61 -6.65 -1.63
C VAL A 136 1.81 -7.61 -1.63
N ARG A 137 2.94 -7.24 -2.25
CA ARG A 137 4.16 -8.05 -2.21
C ARG A 137 4.72 -8.18 -0.79
N PHE A 138 4.78 -7.08 -0.03
CA PHE A 138 5.21 -7.11 1.37
C PHE A 138 4.29 -7.97 2.24
N LEU A 139 2.97 -7.90 2.02
CA LEU A 139 2.00 -8.75 2.70
C LEU A 139 2.29 -10.24 2.46
N VAL A 140 2.51 -10.62 1.20
CA VAL A 140 2.83 -12.02 0.85
C VAL A 140 4.14 -12.47 1.51
N LEU A 141 5.17 -11.63 1.48
CA LEU A 141 6.45 -11.92 2.14
C LEU A 141 6.28 -12.10 3.65
N ASN A 142 5.50 -11.23 4.29
CA ASN A 142 5.22 -11.29 5.73
C ASN A 142 4.46 -12.57 6.09
N VAL A 143 3.44 -12.96 5.31
CA VAL A 143 2.72 -14.23 5.52
C VAL A 143 3.66 -15.44 5.39
N LEU A 144 4.50 -15.48 4.36
CA LEU A 144 5.45 -16.58 4.18
C LEU A 144 6.47 -16.65 5.31
N LEU A 145 6.97 -15.50 5.77
CA LEU A 145 7.93 -15.41 6.86
C LEU A 145 7.29 -15.85 8.18
N SER A 146 6.10 -15.35 8.53
CA SER A 146 5.32 -15.78 9.69
C SER A 146 5.01 -17.28 9.69
N LEU A 147 4.67 -17.86 8.54
CA LEU A 147 4.46 -19.31 8.40
C LEU A 147 5.76 -20.08 8.64
N SER A 148 6.87 -19.63 8.03
CA SER A 148 8.18 -20.26 8.22
C SER A 148 8.63 -20.22 9.68
N LEU A 149 8.43 -19.08 10.37
CA LEU A 149 8.67 -18.94 11.80
C LEU A 149 7.80 -19.91 12.60
N SER A 150 6.52 -20.03 12.26
CA SER A 150 5.63 -21.00 12.93
C SER A 150 6.14 -22.44 12.80
N PHE A 151 6.64 -22.85 11.64
CA PHE A 151 7.27 -24.16 11.46
C PHE A 151 8.54 -24.31 12.31
N VAL A 152 9.46 -23.34 12.26
CA VAL A 152 10.68 -23.36 13.06
C VAL A 152 10.37 -23.44 14.55
N CYS A 153 9.35 -22.73 15.02
CA CYS A 153 8.87 -22.80 16.39
C CYS A 153 8.47 -24.23 16.80
N VAL A 154 7.74 -24.94 15.94
CA VAL A 154 7.37 -26.35 16.19
C VAL A 154 8.61 -27.24 16.26
N PHE A 155 9.59 -27.04 15.36
CA PHE A 155 10.84 -27.79 15.39
C PHE A 155 11.66 -27.55 16.66
N ILE A 156 11.68 -26.32 17.19
CA ILE A 156 12.35 -25.99 18.45
C ILE A 156 11.64 -26.68 19.63
N PHE A 157 10.31 -26.79 19.60
CA PHE A 157 9.54 -27.44 20.66
C PHE A 157 9.56 -28.98 20.61
N MET A 158 9.67 -29.58 19.43
CA MET A 158 9.65 -31.04 19.26
C MET A 158 10.98 -31.75 19.58
N LYS A 159 12.08 -31.00 19.70
CA LYS A 159 13.43 -31.54 19.99
C LYS A 159 13.91 -31.10 21.36
#